data_AF-A0A016WEE0-F1
#
_entry.id   AF-A0A016WEE0-F1
#
_cell.length_a   1.000
_cell.length_b   1.000
_cell.length_c   1.000
_cell.angle_alpha   90.00
_cell.angle_beta   90.00
_cell.angle_gamma   90.00
#
_symmetry.space_group_name_H-M   'P 1'
#
loop_
_entity.id
_entity.type
_entity.pdbx_description
1 polymer ?
#
loop_
_entity_poly.entity_id
_entity_poly.type
_entity_poly.pdbx_seq_one_letter_code
_entity_poly.pdbx_strand_id
1 'polypeptide(L)' 'MSFDFDLTAPFLPEFSTKDQSEHRHKIRPVQILAPSSTNGFRLNEGALSSVLAHTAIANKKCSEVDLLR' A
#
# COMPACT_ATOMS: atom_id res chain seq x y z
N MET A 1 28.75 -16.53 6.98
CA MET A 1 28.21 -17.07 5.72
C MET A 1 27.97 -15.88 4.80
N SER A 2 28.82 -15.69 3.79
CA SER A 2 28.63 -14.69 2.74
C SER A 2 27.68 -15.24 1.67
N PHE A 3 26.73 -14.42 1.23
CA PHE A 3 25.79 -14.77 0.16
C PHE A 3 26.45 -14.45 -1.18
N ASP A 4 26.93 -15.48 -1.88
CA ASP A 4 27.46 -15.33 -3.23
C ASP A 4 26.29 -15.35 -4.23
N PHE A 5 26.06 -14.19 -4.87
CA PHE A 5 25.07 -14.02 -5.92
C PHE A 5 25.63 -14.58 -7.24
N ASP A 6 25.11 -15.73 -7.67
CA ASP A 6 25.51 -16.39 -8.91
C ASP A 6 24.88 -15.68 -10.13
N LEU A 7 25.71 -14.93 -10.87
CA LEU A 7 25.35 -14.22 -12.11
C LEU A 7 25.11 -15.16 -13.31
N THR A 8 25.36 -16.46 -13.16
CA THR A 8 25.25 -17.44 -14.26
C THR A 8 24.00 -18.31 -14.17
N ALA A 9 23.18 -18.14 -13.12
CA ALA A 9 21.91 -18.84 -13.00
C ALA A 9 21.03 -18.52 -14.22
N PRO A 10 20.73 -19.49 -15.10
CA PRO A 10 19.87 -19.24 -16.25
C PRO A 10 18.52 -18.76 -15.74
N PHE A 11 18.09 -17.58 -16.18
CA PHE A 11 16.77 -17.03 -15.84
C PHE A 11 15.73 -18.10 -16.12
N LEU A 12 15.16 -18.69 -15.06
CA LEU A 12 14.05 -19.62 -15.18
C LEU A 12 12.96 -18.89 -15.96
N PRO A 13 12.64 -19.32 -17.19
CA PRO A 13 11.76 -18.59 -18.07
C PRO A 13 10.34 -18.94 -17.70
N GLU A 14 9.86 -18.52 -16.52
CA GLU A 14 8.44 -18.55 -16.18
C GLU A 14 8.04 -17.68 -14.96
N PHE A 15 8.88 -16.76 -14.48
CA PHE A 15 8.34 -15.64 -13.69
C PHE A 15 7.72 -14.60 -14.64
N SER A 16 6.50 -14.88 -15.08
CA SER A 16 5.69 -13.95 -15.85
C SER A 16 5.06 -12.91 -14.93
N THR A 17 5.50 -11.65 -15.03
CA THR A 17 4.80 -10.52 -14.40
C THR A 17 3.55 -10.07 -15.18
N LYS A 18 3.21 -10.74 -16.30
CA LYS A 18 2.03 -10.38 -17.11
C LYS A 18 0.72 -10.64 -16.36
N ASP A 19 0.60 -11.76 -15.65
CA ASP A 19 -0.64 -12.10 -14.90
C ASP A 19 -0.85 -11.24 -13.64
N GLN A 20 0.21 -10.61 -13.12
CA GLN A 20 0.12 -9.69 -11.99
C GLN A 20 -0.52 -8.34 -12.37
N SER A 21 -0.64 -8.04 -13.67
CA SER A 21 -1.23 -6.80 -14.15
C SER A 21 -2.77 -6.83 -14.19
N GLU A 22 -3.37 -8.01 -14.43
CA GLU A 22 -4.83 -8.17 -14.54
C GLU A 22 -5.56 -8.08 -13.20
N HIS A 23 -4.88 -8.41 -12.10
CA HIS A 23 -5.44 -8.39 -10.74
C HIS A 23 -5.00 -7.16 -9.94
N ARG A 24 -4.42 -6.16 -10.61
CA ARG A 24 -4.07 -4.89 -9.99
C ARG A 24 -5.37 -4.16 -9.67
N HIS A 25 -5.93 -4.42 -8.49
CA HIS A 25 -6.92 -3.52 -7.91
C HIS A 25 -6.36 -2.10 -8.06
N LYS A 26 -7.15 -1.19 -8.63
CA LYS A 26 -6.72 0.18 -8.87
C LYS A 26 -6.51 0.85 -7.52
N ILE A 27 -5.30 0.71 -6.96
CA ILE A 27 -4.89 1.39 -5.73
C ILE A 27 -4.87 2.88 -6.06
N ARG A 28 -5.68 3.65 -5.35
CA ARG A 28 -5.77 5.10 -5.49
C ARG A 28 -5.53 5.74 -4.14
N PRO A 29 -4.83 6.88 -4.09
CA PRO A 29 -4.73 7.65 -2.86
C PRO A 29 -6.12 8.11 -2.44
N VAL A 30 -6.42 8.00 -1.14
CA VAL A 30 -7.68 8.46 -0.56
C VAL A 30 -7.37 9.58 0.42
N GLN A 31 -8.05 10.72 0.27
CA GLN A 31 -7.89 11.85 1.18
C GLN A 31 -8.73 11.66 2.44
N ILE A 32 -8.04 11.39 3.55
CA ILE A 32 -8.67 11.20 4.87
C ILE A 32 -8.87 12.55 5.59
N LEU A 33 -7.94 13.49 5.42
CA LEU A 33 -8.05 14.84 5.98
C LEU A 33 -8.20 15.86 4.84
N ALA A 34 -9.30 16.62 4.88
CA ALA A 34 -9.61 17.64 3.89
C ALA A 34 -9.75 19.03 4.53
N PRO A 35 -9.34 20.11 3.85
CA PRO A 35 -9.61 21.46 4.32
C PRO A 35 -11.11 21.69 4.51
N SER A 36 -11.48 22.29 5.64
CA SER A 36 -12.82 22.79 5.92
C SER A 36 -12.96 24.20 5.38
N SER A 37 -14.16 24.55 4.92
CA SER A 37 -14.52 25.94 4.58
C SER A 37 -14.44 26.91 5.77
N THR A 38 -14.51 26.38 6.98
CA THR A 38 -14.48 27.13 8.24
C THR A 38 -13.14 26.94 8.95
N ASN A 39 -12.04 27.45 8.36
CA ASN A 39 -10.67 27.46 8.90
C ASN A 39 -10.32 26.25 9.79
N GLY A 40 -10.13 25.09 9.16
CA GLY A 40 -9.76 23.87 9.86
C GLY A 40 -9.66 22.68 8.91
N PHE A 41 -9.56 21.48 9.46
CA PHE A 41 -9.61 20.23 8.69
C PHE A 41 -10.84 19.42 9.09
N ARG A 42 -11.38 18.67 8.14
CA ARG A 42 -12.43 17.68 8.36
C ARG A 42 -11.87 16.30 8.12
N LEU A 43 -12.23 15.39 9.02
CA LEU A 43 -11.96 13.97 8.87
C LEU A 43 -13.03 13.35 7.97
N ASN A 44 -12.59 12.65 6.93
CA ASN A 44 -13.44 11.81 6.10
C ASN A 44 -13.49 10.39 6.70
N GLU A 45 -14.40 10.18 7.65
CA GLU A 45 -14.56 8.91 8.36
C GLU A 45 -14.93 7.75 7.43
N GLY A 46 -15.71 8.01 6.38
CA GLY A 46 -16.08 7.00 5.39
C GLY A 46 -14.88 6.50 4.60
N ALA A 47 -14.02 7.42 4.14
CA ALA A 47 -12.76 7.08 3.50
C ALA A 47 -11.84 6.28 4.44
N LEU A 48 -11.66 6.75 5.68
CA LEU A 48 -10.82 6.08 6.67
C LEU A 48 -11.31 4.64 6.93
N SER A 49 -12.62 4.49 7.16
CA SER A 49 -13.24 3.18 7.43
C SER A 49 -13.14 2.25 6.22
N SER A 50 -13.26 2.76 4.99
CA SER A 50 -13.14 1.95 3.77
C SER A 50 -11.77 1.28 3.63
N VAL A 51 -10.72 1.89 4.20
CA VAL A 51 -9.36 1.35 4.18
C VAL A 51 -9.10 0.51 5.43
N LEU A 52 -9.25 1.10 6.63
CA LEU A 52 -8.80 0.50 7.88
C LEU A 52 -9.74 -0.55 8.46
N ALA A 53 -11.04 -0.51 8.13
CA ALA A 53 -12.01 -1.50 8.64
C ALA A 53 -12.05 -2.78 7.79
N HIS A 54 -11.19 -2.92 6.77
CA HIS A 54 -11.17 -4.09 5.92
C HIS A 54 -10.70 -5.34 6.71
N THR A 55 -11.47 -6.43 6.63
CA THR A 55 -11.24 -7.66 7.42
C THR A 55 -9.84 -8.25 7.25
N ALA A 56 -9.23 -8.11 6.06
CA ALA A 56 -7.87 -8.58 5.80
C ALA A 56 -6.77 -7.86 6.60
N ILE A 57 -7.05 -6.67 7.15
CA ILE A 57 -6.12 -5.89 7.98
C ILE A 57 -6.66 -5.57 9.37
N ALA A 58 -7.93 -5.90 9.65
CA ALA A 58 -8.51 -5.78 10.97
C ALA A 58 -7.63 -6.48 12.02
N ASN A 59 -7.42 -5.81 13.15
CA ASN A 59 -6.60 -6.28 14.29
C ASN A 59 -5.11 -6.52 13.99
N LYS A 60 -4.60 -6.12 12.82
CA LYS A 60 -3.16 -6.13 12.57
C LYS A 60 -2.53 -4.86 13.13
N LYS A 61 -1.33 -4.97 13.71
CA LYS A 61 -0.55 -3.82 14.14
C LYS A 61 -0.12 -3.02 12.91
N CYS A 62 -0.48 -1.74 12.86
CA CYS A 62 -0.03 -0.83 11.81
C CYS A 62 1.32 -0.21 12.17
N SER A 63 2.17 -0.04 11.15
CA SER A 63 3.39 0.78 11.22
C SER A 63 3.15 2.05 10.42
N GLU A 64 3.28 3.20 11.08
CA GLU A 64 3.23 4.51 10.42
C GLU A 64 4.62 4.91 9.95
N VAL A 65 4.68 5.53 8.77
CA VAL A 65 5.91 6.11 8.23
C VAL A 65 5.73 7.61 8.25
N ASP A 66 6.27 8.24 9.29
CA ASP A 66 6.27 9.69 9.41
C ASP A 66 7.29 10.29 8.44
N LEU A 67 6.78 11.15 7.55
CA LEU A 67 7.61 11.95 6.65
C LEU A 67 7.85 13.35 7.23
N LEU A 68 8.34 13.41 8.47
CA LEU A 68 8.83 14.67 9.05
C LEU A 68 10.35 14.73 8.82
N ARG A 69 10.77 15.55 7.86
CA ARG A 69 12.16 15.99 7.66
C ARG A 69 12.19 17.49 7.50
#